data_AF-A0A3N5Y3G1-F1
#
_entry.id   AF-A0A3N5Y3G1-F1
#
_cell.length_a   1.000
_cell.length_b   1.000
_cell.length_c   1.000
_cell.angle_alpha   90.00
_cell.angle_beta   90.00
_cell.angle_gamma   90.00
#
_symmetry.space_group_name_H-M   'P 1'
#
loop_
_entity.id
_entity.type
_entity.pdbx_description
1 polymer ?
#
loop_
_entity_poly.entity_id
_entity_poly.type
_entity_poly.pdbx_seq_one_letter_code
_entity_poly.pdbx_strand_id
1 'polypeptide(L)'
;LGYDKINLAGFSYGATAAQYYLRQHEDHVRAVFLYGGSLLDIPVFERWAQNGQRAIDRIFDLCQTDPDCQAAFPDLPAQFTGMLARLDGGPVTVSFNDDANSQAATVSLTKDLLAEVIRNMTKDAKNDPRLPLLIHRAYHEGDFGEFAQFFHTNGYEWWGDQVMERVIRCGEKWAAFNPDEVARLSEGSYLKGWDVSLAQAQASSCQYTPPGEMPEGTASQTGSQVPVLVINSDLDPIDPPENMAGAKDLWPNSLSLVLPYHGHAISNYEAISCIWSIENEFIQSGSVDGLQTDCLDRIRPVDFVVPVGEILLTPTATSGAANPKPIFNTSIGELSIEEVRWVERVNGIMAGPGEKVLLVFIGKPELAKLDRSSFSLQAFDTAMRVQSNGEVHIAGNDGSYAVCAMAGWVDPDYEGFAMGFRVPATAETFQLFWPGNDPIDIHPEQ
;
A
#
# COMPACT_ATOMS: atom_id res chain seq x y z
N LEU A 1 4.00 -8.69 -35.44
CA LEU A 1 3.05 -7.54 -35.40
C LEU A 1 3.07 -6.69 -36.68
N GLY A 2 4.10 -6.79 -37.54
CA GLY A 2 4.10 -6.10 -38.85
C GLY A 2 4.51 -4.62 -38.79
N TYR A 3 4.96 -4.14 -37.63
CA TYR A 3 5.47 -2.78 -37.45
C TYR A 3 6.98 -2.73 -37.71
N ASP A 4 7.43 -1.67 -38.37
CA ASP A 4 8.85 -1.37 -38.58
C ASP A 4 9.51 -0.84 -37.31
N LYS A 5 8.82 0.06 -36.60
CA LYS A 5 9.18 0.51 -35.25
C LYS A 5 8.04 0.28 -34.26
N ILE A 6 8.39 -0.06 -33.03
CA ILE A 6 7.44 -0.26 -31.93
C ILE A 6 7.71 0.73 -30.79
N ASN A 7 6.67 0.99 -29.98
CA ASN A 7 6.86 1.59 -28.67
C ASN A 7 6.99 0.47 -27.64
N LEU A 8 7.88 0.63 -26.68
CA LEU A 8 8.08 -0.32 -25.58
C LEU A 8 7.48 0.28 -24.31
N ALA A 9 6.72 -0.52 -23.58
CA ALA A 9 6.27 -0.20 -22.23
C ALA A 9 6.66 -1.38 -21.33
N GLY A 10 7.35 -1.09 -20.23
CA GLY A 10 7.89 -2.10 -19.33
C GLY A 10 7.68 -1.72 -17.88
N PHE A 11 7.09 -2.63 -17.12
CA PHE A 11 6.94 -2.51 -15.67
C PHE A 11 7.81 -3.54 -14.94
N SER A 12 8.53 -3.15 -13.88
CA SER A 12 9.37 -4.06 -13.10
C SER A 12 10.38 -4.78 -14.00
N TYR A 13 10.43 -6.12 -14.00
CA TYR A 13 11.24 -6.89 -14.96
C TYR A 13 11.01 -6.50 -16.43
N GLY A 14 9.78 -6.07 -16.79
CA GLY A 14 9.48 -5.55 -18.12
C GLY A 14 10.31 -4.30 -18.48
N ALA A 15 10.67 -3.46 -17.51
CA ALA A 15 11.55 -2.32 -17.72
C ALA A 15 12.98 -2.78 -18.08
N THR A 16 13.47 -3.83 -17.43
CA THR A 16 14.74 -4.48 -17.79
C THR A 16 14.69 -5.05 -19.21
N ALA A 17 13.64 -5.80 -19.54
CA ALA A 17 13.45 -6.36 -20.88
C ALA A 17 13.37 -5.28 -21.97
N ALA A 18 12.69 -4.16 -21.70
CA ALA A 18 12.60 -3.03 -22.62
C ALA A 18 13.98 -2.37 -22.87
N GLN A 19 14.81 -2.24 -21.83
CA GLN A 19 16.18 -1.72 -21.97
C GLN A 19 17.07 -2.66 -22.80
N TYR A 20 16.96 -3.98 -22.60
CA TYR A 20 17.66 -4.96 -23.43
C TYR A 20 17.23 -4.87 -24.90
N TYR A 21 15.92 -4.76 -25.16
CA TYR A 21 15.41 -4.62 -26.53
C TYR A 21 15.93 -3.32 -27.18
N LEU A 22 15.87 -2.19 -26.46
CA LEU A 22 16.41 -0.92 -26.94
C LEU A 22 17.89 -1.05 -27.32
N ARG A 23 18.70 -1.71 -26.48
CA ARG A 23 20.12 -1.91 -26.74
C ARG A 23 20.41 -2.78 -27.96
N GLN A 24 19.58 -3.78 -28.24
CA GLN A 24 19.81 -4.76 -29.32
C GLN A 24 19.17 -4.33 -30.65
N HIS A 25 18.11 -3.54 -30.59
CA HIS A 25 17.24 -3.26 -31.71
C HIS A 25 16.81 -1.79 -31.76
N GLU A 26 17.70 -0.86 -31.41
CA GLU A 26 17.41 0.60 -31.35
C GLU A 26 16.72 1.12 -32.61
N ASP A 27 17.15 0.67 -33.80
CA ASP A 27 16.56 1.08 -35.08
C ASP A 27 15.05 0.74 -35.20
N HIS A 28 14.57 -0.25 -34.44
CA HIS A 28 13.17 -0.69 -34.37
C HIS A 28 12.39 -0.12 -33.18
N VAL A 29 12.97 0.81 -32.42
CA VAL A 29 12.29 1.45 -31.29
C VAL A 29 11.93 2.90 -31.63
N ARG A 30 10.68 3.28 -31.35
CA ARG A 30 10.20 4.66 -31.50
C ARG A 30 10.24 5.43 -30.17
N ALA A 31 9.81 4.80 -29.08
CA ALA A 31 9.75 5.39 -27.75
C ALA A 31 9.77 4.28 -26.69
N VAL A 32 10.28 4.57 -25.49
CA VAL A 32 10.35 3.63 -24.37
C VAL A 32 9.75 4.24 -23.12
N PHE A 33 8.78 3.55 -22.52
CA PHE A 33 8.21 3.86 -21.21
C PHE A 33 8.64 2.80 -20.19
N LEU A 34 9.28 3.24 -19.11
CA LEU A 34 9.75 2.41 -18.01
C LEU A 34 9.03 2.83 -16.73
N TYR A 35 8.34 1.89 -16.08
CA TYR A 35 7.71 2.11 -14.79
C TYR A 35 8.29 1.14 -13.75
N GLY A 36 8.63 1.63 -12.55
CA GLY A 36 9.10 0.83 -11.42
C GLY A 36 10.26 -0.10 -11.79
N GLY A 37 11.34 0.44 -12.36
CA GLY A 37 12.50 -0.33 -12.80
C GLY A 37 13.83 0.35 -12.48
N SER A 38 14.92 -0.36 -12.75
CA SER A 38 16.29 0.08 -12.51
C SER A 38 17.14 0.10 -13.79
N LEU A 39 18.23 0.85 -13.81
CA LEU A 39 19.24 0.73 -14.87
C LEU A 39 19.89 -0.66 -14.85
N LEU A 40 20.33 -1.14 -16.02
CA LEU A 40 20.85 -2.51 -16.19
C LEU A 40 22.13 -2.82 -15.39
N ASP A 41 22.85 -1.79 -14.92
CA ASP A 41 24.06 -1.93 -14.10
C ASP A 41 23.78 -1.90 -12.59
N ILE A 42 22.53 -1.66 -12.19
CA ILE A 42 22.09 -1.73 -10.81
C ILE A 42 21.77 -3.19 -10.46
N PRO A 43 22.48 -3.81 -9.50
CA PRO A 43 22.15 -5.15 -9.02
C PRO A 43 20.96 -5.06 -8.05
N VAL A 44 19.76 -5.21 -8.57
CA VAL A 44 18.50 -4.89 -7.86
C VAL A 44 18.37 -5.70 -6.57
N PHE A 45 18.63 -7.01 -6.63
CA PHE A 45 18.46 -7.89 -5.46
C PHE A 45 19.53 -7.67 -4.39
N GLU A 46 20.75 -7.28 -4.76
CA GLU A 46 21.78 -6.87 -3.79
C GLU A 46 21.40 -5.61 -3.00
N ARG A 47 20.49 -4.78 -3.53
CA ARG A 47 20.04 -3.52 -2.91
C ARG A 47 18.69 -3.61 -2.19
N TRP A 48 17.99 -4.75 -2.24
CA TRP A 48 16.66 -4.91 -1.63
C TRP A 48 16.58 -4.43 -0.19
N ALA A 49 17.50 -4.85 0.68
CA ALA A 49 17.50 -4.41 2.07
C ALA A 49 17.68 -2.89 2.24
N GLN A 50 18.49 -2.25 1.39
CA GLN A 50 18.70 -0.79 1.45
C GLN A 50 17.44 -0.06 0.97
N ASN A 51 16.84 -0.54 -0.12
CA ASN A 51 15.65 0.06 -0.71
C ASN A 51 14.43 -0.12 0.20
N GLY A 52 14.27 -1.30 0.82
CA GLY A 52 13.25 -1.55 1.84
C GLY A 52 13.44 -0.69 3.09
N GLN A 53 14.68 -0.52 3.58
CA GLN A 53 14.97 0.40 4.70
C GLN A 53 14.58 1.84 4.35
N ARG A 54 14.96 2.31 3.16
CA ARG A 54 14.59 3.64 2.66
C ARG A 54 13.07 3.82 2.60
N ALA A 55 12.33 2.82 2.10
CA ALA A 55 10.89 2.88 1.98
C ALA A 55 10.21 2.99 3.36
N ILE A 56 10.62 2.18 4.33
CA ILE A 56 10.04 2.25 5.69
C ILE A 56 10.40 3.56 6.41
N ASP A 57 11.63 4.05 6.26
CA ASP A 57 12.05 5.32 6.84
C ASP A 57 11.23 6.49 6.26
N ARG A 58 10.97 6.46 4.95
CA ARG A 58 10.14 7.48 4.29
C ARG A 58 8.68 7.43 4.75
N ILE A 59 8.12 6.24 5.00
CA ILE A 59 6.79 6.09 5.61
C ILE A 59 6.77 6.71 7.01
N PHE A 60 7.83 6.50 7.80
CA PHE A 60 7.94 7.11 9.13
C PHE A 60 8.02 8.64 9.04
N ASP A 61 8.82 9.18 8.13
CA ASP A 61 8.89 10.62 7.89
C ASP A 61 7.53 11.21 7.52
N LEU A 62 6.79 10.55 6.62
CA LEU A 62 5.44 10.96 6.24
C LEU A 62 4.51 10.96 7.46
N CYS A 63 4.54 9.91 8.28
CA CYS A 63 3.76 9.84 9.51
C CYS A 63 4.14 10.96 10.50
N GLN A 64 5.42 11.31 10.62
CA GLN A 64 5.85 12.40 11.50
C GLN A 64 5.46 13.78 10.98
N THR A 65 5.25 13.94 9.68
CA THR A 65 4.75 15.19 9.09
C THR A 65 3.23 15.30 9.07
N ASP A 66 2.52 14.17 9.17
CA ASP A 66 1.06 14.13 9.30
C ASP A 66 0.65 14.37 10.77
N PRO A 67 -0.14 15.42 11.09
CA PRO A 67 -0.46 15.74 12.48
C PRO A 67 -1.19 14.64 13.23
N ASP A 68 -2.05 13.87 12.55
CA ASP A 68 -2.85 12.83 13.17
C ASP A 68 -1.98 11.61 13.46
N CYS A 69 -1.16 11.20 12.48
CA CYS A 69 -0.22 10.09 12.61
C CYS A 69 0.87 10.39 13.64
N GLN A 70 1.42 11.60 13.64
CA GLN A 70 2.42 12.03 14.61
C GLN A 70 1.86 12.03 16.04
N ALA A 71 0.63 12.51 16.23
CA ALA A 71 -0.02 12.51 17.54
C ALA A 71 -0.29 11.09 18.04
N ALA A 72 -0.70 10.18 17.15
CA ALA A 72 -0.93 8.78 17.48
C ALA A 72 0.37 7.98 17.72
N PHE A 73 1.42 8.26 16.94
CA PHE A 73 2.65 7.48 16.88
C PHE A 73 3.92 8.36 16.95
N PRO A 74 4.16 9.08 18.06
CA PRO A 74 5.22 10.09 18.13
C PRO A 74 6.66 9.56 18.10
N ASP A 75 6.87 8.26 18.34
CA ASP A 75 8.20 7.63 18.37
C ASP A 75 8.24 6.34 17.54
N LEU A 76 7.57 6.37 16.39
CA LEU A 76 7.38 5.20 15.54
C LEU A 76 8.69 4.47 15.15
N PRO A 77 9.80 5.16 14.79
CA PRO A 77 11.07 4.48 14.50
C PRO A 77 11.65 3.69 15.68
N ALA A 78 11.52 4.20 16.91
CA ALA A 78 11.98 3.48 18.10
C ALA A 78 11.04 2.32 18.43
N GLN A 79 9.72 2.49 18.26
CA GLN A 79 8.72 1.42 18.41
C GLN A 79 9.02 0.27 17.43
N PHE A 80 9.32 0.58 16.17
CA PHE A 80 9.71 -0.39 15.16
C PHE A 80 10.97 -1.17 15.56
N THR A 81 12.04 -0.45 15.95
CA THR A 81 13.30 -1.07 16.37
C THR A 81 13.11 -1.96 17.59
N GLY A 82 12.33 -1.49 18.58
CA GLY A 82 12.03 -2.25 19.79
C GLY A 82 11.11 -3.45 19.55
N MET A 83 10.17 -3.33 18.61
CA MET A 83 9.33 -4.44 18.15
C MET A 83 10.21 -5.55 17.56
N LEU A 84 11.12 -5.23 16.64
CA LEU A 84 12.04 -6.21 16.06
C LEU A 84 12.98 -6.82 17.09
N ALA A 85 13.48 -6.01 18.04
CA ALA A 85 14.35 -6.48 19.12
C ALA A 85 13.67 -7.51 20.04
N ARG A 86 12.33 -7.43 20.20
CA ARG A 86 11.58 -8.43 20.97
C ARG A 86 11.68 -9.82 20.35
N LEU A 87 11.74 -9.92 19.02
CA LEU A 87 11.88 -11.19 18.31
C LEU A 87 13.31 -11.76 18.33
N ASP A 88 14.31 -11.00 18.79
CA ASP A 88 15.66 -11.55 19.06
C ASP A 88 15.64 -12.57 20.21
N GLY A 89 14.64 -12.52 21.09
CA GLY A 89 14.43 -13.50 22.16
C GLY A 89 13.78 -14.82 21.70
N GLY A 90 13.31 -14.90 20.45
CA GLY A 90 12.63 -16.05 19.87
C GLY A 90 11.37 -15.66 19.08
N PRO A 91 10.79 -16.62 18.33
CA PRO A 91 9.61 -16.36 17.52
C PRO A 91 8.36 -16.09 18.36
N VAL A 92 7.45 -15.28 17.80
CA VAL A 92 6.10 -15.04 18.34
C VAL A 92 5.09 -15.92 17.60
N THR A 93 4.42 -16.82 18.31
CA THR A 93 3.34 -17.63 17.75
C THR A 93 2.02 -16.89 17.89
N VAL A 94 1.32 -16.69 16.78
CA VAL A 94 0.01 -16.06 16.71
C VAL A 94 -1.00 -17.07 16.19
N SER A 95 -2.12 -17.22 16.91
CA SER A 95 -3.26 -18.03 16.47
C SER A 95 -4.47 -17.12 16.25
N PHE A 96 -5.13 -17.28 15.11
CA PHE A 96 -6.28 -16.48 14.70
C PHE A 96 -7.23 -17.34 13.84
N ASN A 97 -8.45 -16.87 13.60
CA ASN A 97 -9.34 -17.49 12.62
C ASN A 97 -9.09 -16.83 11.26
N ASP A 98 -8.84 -17.63 10.24
CA ASP A 98 -8.64 -17.18 8.87
C ASP A 98 -9.94 -16.57 8.35
N ASP A 99 -9.91 -15.27 8.09
CA ASP A 99 -11.05 -14.48 7.62
C ASP A 99 -11.66 -15.00 6.30
N ALA A 100 -10.89 -15.71 5.48
CA ALA A 100 -11.35 -16.23 4.20
C ALA A 100 -12.20 -17.50 4.33
N ASN A 101 -12.01 -18.31 5.39
CA ASN A 101 -12.64 -19.63 5.51
C ASN A 101 -13.07 -20.02 6.94
N SER A 102 -12.90 -19.11 7.91
CA SER A 102 -13.19 -19.30 9.34
C SER A 102 -12.48 -20.49 10.00
N GLN A 103 -11.36 -20.96 9.44
CA GLN A 103 -10.54 -22.01 10.06
C GLN A 103 -9.48 -21.42 10.97
N ALA A 104 -9.16 -22.11 12.06
CA ALA A 104 -8.05 -21.70 12.91
C ALA A 104 -6.72 -21.82 12.15
N ALA A 105 -6.00 -20.71 12.04
CA ALA A 105 -4.65 -20.63 11.51
C ALA A 105 -3.66 -20.35 12.64
N THR A 106 -2.40 -20.74 12.44
CA THR A 106 -1.31 -20.41 13.37
C THR A 106 -0.06 -20.09 12.59
N VAL A 107 0.54 -18.94 12.89
CA VAL A 107 1.77 -18.45 12.26
C VAL A 107 2.81 -18.24 13.34
N SER A 108 4.04 -18.69 13.07
CA SER A 108 5.21 -18.44 13.91
C SER A 108 6.07 -17.36 13.27
N LEU A 109 5.98 -16.13 13.78
CA LEU A 109 6.72 -14.99 13.27
C LEU A 109 8.13 -14.98 13.88
N THR A 110 9.16 -15.18 13.06
CA THR A 110 10.55 -14.86 13.41
C THR A 110 10.83 -13.39 13.07
N LYS A 111 11.94 -12.84 13.58
CA LYS A 111 12.38 -11.48 13.21
C LYS A 111 12.52 -11.29 11.70
N ASP A 112 13.18 -12.24 11.03
CA ASP A 112 13.42 -12.18 9.59
C ASP A 112 12.12 -12.35 8.80
N LEU A 113 11.20 -13.21 9.25
CA LEU A 113 9.89 -13.35 8.61
C LEU A 113 9.03 -12.09 8.78
N LEU A 114 9.05 -11.47 9.96
CA LEU A 114 8.35 -10.21 10.18
C LEU A 114 8.94 -9.08 9.33
N ALA A 115 10.26 -9.04 9.16
CA ALA A 115 10.92 -8.09 8.27
C ALA A 115 10.43 -8.25 6.82
N GLU A 116 10.37 -9.49 6.31
CA GLU A 116 9.81 -9.78 4.99
C GLU A 116 8.36 -9.32 4.84
N VAL A 117 7.52 -9.64 5.83
CA VAL A 117 6.11 -9.22 5.86
C VAL A 117 6.01 -7.70 5.74
N ILE A 118 6.80 -6.97 6.53
CA ILE A 118 6.81 -5.52 6.51
C ILE A 118 7.26 -4.99 5.14
N ARG A 119 8.31 -5.55 4.51
CA ARG A 119 8.68 -5.16 3.14
C ARG A 119 7.53 -5.38 2.16
N ASN A 120 6.85 -6.53 2.24
CA ASN A 120 5.72 -6.81 1.34
C ASN A 120 4.57 -5.82 1.51
N MET A 121 4.25 -5.41 2.75
CA MET A 121 3.26 -4.36 3.00
C MET A 121 3.68 -3.01 2.40
N THR A 122 4.98 -2.69 2.37
CA THR A 122 5.45 -1.45 1.70
C THR A 122 5.34 -1.48 0.17
N LYS A 123 5.10 -2.65 -0.46
CA LYS A 123 4.97 -2.72 -1.93
C LYS A 123 3.72 -2.00 -2.43
N ASP A 124 2.67 -1.90 -1.62
CA ASP A 124 1.50 -1.05 -1.90
C ASP A 124 1.31 -0.04 -0.77
N ALA A 125 2.37 0.68 -0.42
CA ALA A 125 2.44 1.55 0.76
C ALA A 125 1.26 2.54 0.91
N LYS A 126 0.69 3.05 -0.20
CA LYS A 126 -0.49 3.93 -0.16
C LYS A 126 -1.74 3.19 0.32
N ASN A 127 -1.90 1.93 -0.06
CA ASN A 127 -3.07 1.13 0.27
C ASN A 127 -2.87 0.25 1.52
N ASP A 128 -1.66 0.22 2.07
CA ASP A 128 -1.35 -0.29 3.42
C ASP A 128 -1.04 0.85 4.43
N PRO A 129 -1.92 1.86 4.61
CA PRO A 129 -1.69 3.01 5.50
C PRO A 129 -1.68 2.65 6.99
N ARG A 130 -1.88 1.38 7.30
CA ARG A 130 -2.01 0.83 8.65
C ARG A 130 -0.68 0.39 9.26
N LEU A 131 0.42 0.47 8.52
CA LEU A 131 1.72 0.01 9.01
C LEU A 131 2.17 0.73 10.31
N PRO A 132 2.01 2.07 10.46
CA PRO A 132 2.25 2.74 11.75
C PRO A 132 1.44 2.16 12.92
N LEU A 133 0.14 1.94 12.72
CA LEU A 133 -0.76 1.36 13.71
C LEU A 133 -0.32 -0.06 14.12
N LEU A 134 0.05 -0.88 13.14
CA LEU A 134 0.49 -2.25 13.39
C LEU A 134 1.78 -2.32 14.20
N ILE A 135 2.76 -1.48 13.84
CA ILE A 135 4.01 -1.36 14.59
C ILE A 135 3.71 -0.91 16.03
N HIS A 136 2.84 0.08 16.20
CA HIS A 136 2.46 0.59 17.51
C HIS A 136 1.84 -0.49 18.41
N ARG A 137 0.84 -1.23 17.91
CA ARG A 137 0.19 -2.33 18.64
C ARG A 137 1.16 -3.47 18.94
N ALA A 138 1.97 -3.88 17.97
CA ALA A 138 2.97 -4.93 18.18
C ALA A 138 3.99 -4.53 19.26
N TYR A 139 4.40 -3.26 19.30
CA TYR A 139 5.33 -2.76 20.30
C TYR A 139 4.70 -2.64 21.70
N HIS A 140 3.56 -1.96 21.83
CA HIS A 140 2.95 -1.67 23.14
C HIS A 140 2.12 -2.81 23.71
N GLU A 141 1.37 -3.52 22.85
CA GLU A 141 0.38 -4.52 23.25
C GLU A 141 0.90 -5.95 23.00
N GLY A 142 1.96 -6.10 22.20
CA GLY A 142 2.42 -7.41 21.75
C GLY A 142 1.47 -8.06 20.74
N ASP A 143 0.62 -7.26 20.08
CA ASP A 143 -0.31 -7.73 19.08
C ASP A 143 0.36 -7.81 17.69
N PHE A 144 0.69 -9.04 17.28
CA PHE A 144 1.21 -9.35 15.95
C PHE A 144 0.14 -9.99 15.04
N GLY A 145 -1.13 -9.94 15.46
CA GLY A 145 -2.28 -10.61 14.82
C GLY A 145 -2.33 -10.38 13.32
N GLU A 146 -2.32 -9.11 12.94
CA GLU A 146 -2.51 -8.70 11.55
C GLU A 146 -1.25 -8.88 10.69
N PHE A 147 -0.05 -8.83 11.26
CA PHE A 147 1.17 -9.24 10.53
C PHE A 147 1.14 -10.73 10.20
N ALA A 148 0.73 -11.56 11.18
CA ALA A 148 0.58 -12.99 10.99
C ALA A 148 -0.51 -13.31 9.96
N GLN A 149 -1.62 -12.59 9.99
CA GLN A 149 -2.69 -12.74 9.02
C GLN A 149 -2.26 -12.32 7.61
N PHE A 150 -1.58 -11.18 7.46
CA PHE A 150 -1.03 -10.75 6.18
C PHE A 150 -0.13 -11.83 5.59
N PHE A 151 0.76 -12.40 6.41
CA PHE A 151 1.63 -13.49 6.00
C PHE A 151 0.86 -14.76 5.60
N HIS A 152 -0.16 -15.14 6.35
CA HIS A 152 -0.97 -16.32 6.04
C HIS A 152 -1.72 -16.19 4.71
N THR A 153 -2.25 -14.99 4.43
CA THR A 153 -2.99 -14.71 3.20
C THR A 153 -2.08 -14.57 1.98
N ASN A 154 -0.96 -13.85 2.13
CA ASN A 154 -0.10 -13.48 0.99
C ASN A 154 1.13 -14.38 0.83
N GLY A 155 1.53 -15.08 1.89
CA GLY A 155 2.79 -15.80 1.96
C GLY A 155 4.00 -14.86 2.10
N TYR A 156 5.17 -15.43 1.86
CA TYR A 156 6.38 -14.65 1.58
C TYR A 156 6.61 -14.61 0.07
N GLU A 157 7.35 -13.62 -0.37
CA GLU A 157 7.65 -13.44 -1.78
C GLU A 157 8.69 -14.49 -2.23
N TRP A 158 8.20 -15.59 -2.81
CA TRP A 158 9.06 -16.64 -3.37
C TRP A 158 9.10 -16.59 -4.89
N TRP A 159 10.25 -16.13 -5.37
CA TRP A 159 10.62 -16.11 -6.78
C TRP A 159 11.46 -17.37 -7.05
N GLY A 160 10.87 -18.54 -7.28
CA GLY A 160 11.68 -19.75 -7.48
C GLY A 160 11.00 -20.91 -8.18
N ASP A 161 9.69 -20.82 -8.40
CA ASP A 161 8.92 -21.89 -9.02
C ASP A 161 9.01 -21.87 -10.56
N GLN A 162 9.44 -20.74 -11.14
CA GLN A 162 9.57 -20.60 -12.59
C GLN A 162 11.01 -20.79 -13.07
N VAL A 163 11.20 -21.69 -14.04
CA VAL A 163 12.51 -21.98 -14.65
C VAL A 163 13.13 -20.72 -15.27
N MET A 164 12.32 -19.89 -15.95
CA MET A 164 12.80 -18.64 -16.56
C MET A 164 13.43 -17.71 -15.54
N GLU A 165 12.73 -17.44 -14.45
CA GLU A 165 13.16 -16.53 -13.40
C GLU A 165 14.43 -17.03 -12.69
N ARG A 166 14.50 -18.35 -12.43
CA ARG A 166 15.71 -18.99 -11.93
C ARG A 166 16.91 -18.82 -12.88
N VAL A 167 16.74 -19.01 -14.19
CA VAL A 167 17.83 -18.83 -15.16
C VAL A 167 18.28 -17.38 -15.19
N ILE A 168 17.34 -16.43 -15.13
CA ILE A 168 17.62 -15.00 -15.08
C ILE A 168 18.46 -14.65 -13.84
N ARG A 169 17.99 -14.99 -12.63
CA ARG A 169 18.67 -14.62 -11.38
C ARG A 169 20.03 -15.29 -11.21
N CYS A 170 20.22 -16.46 -11.81
CA CYS A 170 21.51 -17.15 -11.78
C CYS A 170 22.50 -16.68 -12.87
N GLY A 171 22.04 -15.92 -13.88
CA GLY A 171 22.86 -15.55 -15.05
C GLY A 171 23.04 -14.04 -15.26
N GLU A 172 22.04 -13.24 -14.92
CA GLU A 172 22.01 -11.82 -15.28
C GLU A 172 22.62 -10.91 -14.20
N LYS A 173 23.42 -9.93 -14.64
CA LYS A 173 24.12 -9.01 -13.72
C LYS A 173 23.17 -8.06 -12.98
N TRP A 174 22.14 -7.53 -13.63
CA TRP A 174 21.13 -6.70 -12.97
C TRP A 174 20.39 -7.49 -11.87
N ALA A 175 20.34 -8.82 -12.02
CA ALA A 175 19.70 -9.74 -11.10
C ALA A 175 20.68 -10.34 -10.05
N ALA A 176 21.89 -9.77 -9.92
CA ALA A 176 22.89 -10.27 -9.00
C ALA A 176 22.36 -10.27 -7.56
N PHE A 177 22.64 -11.37 -6.85
CA PHE A 177 22.24 -11.57 -5.46
C PHE A 177 23.37 -12.27 -4.68
N ASN A 178 24.57 -11.69 -4.72
CA ASN A 178 25.74 -12.26 -4.04
C ASN A 178 25.59 -12.15 -2.51
N PRO A 179 25.68 -13.26 -1.74
CA PRO A 179 25.50 -13.24 -0.29
C PRO A 179 26.44 -12.28 0.47
N ASP A 180 27.70 -12.15 0.04
CA ASP A 180 28.68 -11.28 0.71
C ASP A 180 28.36 -9.80 0.44
N GLU A 181 27.94 -9.49 -0.78
CA GLU A 181 27.58 -8.13 -1.16
C GLU A 181 26.25 -7.71 -0.53
N VAL A 182 25.26 -8.61 -0.49
CA VAL A 182 24.01 -8.42 0.25
C VAL A 182 24.31 -8.16 1.73
N ALA A 183 25.16 -8.97 2.37
CA ALA A 183 25.52 -8.77 3.78
C ALA A 183 26.19 -7.41 4.03
N ARG A 184 27.01 -6.94 3.08
CA ARG A 184 27.71 -5.65 3.14
C ARG A 184 26.76 -4.47 2.93
N LEU A 185 25.90 -4.54 1.91
CA LEU A 185 24.97 -3.46 1.55
C LEU A 185 23.82 -3.35 2.55
N SER A 186 23.35 -4.47 3.09
CA SER A 186 22.25 -4.50 4.07
C SER A 186 22.65 -4.12 5.50
N GLU A 187 23.90 -3.70 5.74
CA GLU A 187 24.34 -3.32 7.10
C GLU A 187 23.44 -2.22 7.69
N GLY A 188 22.91 -2.48 8.90
CA GLY A 188 21.97 -1.57 9.56
C GLY A 188 20.52 -1.65 9.08
N SER A 189 20.21 -2.39 8.02
CA SER A 189 18.83 -2.58 7.55
C SER A 189 18.08 -3.63 8.37
N TYR A 190 16.80 -3.38 8.61
CA TYR A 190 15.90 -4.36 9.24
C TYR A 190 15.74 -5.66 8.43
N LEU A 191 16.03 -5.63 7.13
CA LEU A 191 15.89 -6.77 6.21
C LEU A 191 17.13 -7.66 6.10
N LYS A 192 18.26 -7.27 6.71
CA LYS A 192 19.55 -7.95 6.53
C LYS A 192 19.48 -9.47 6.71
N GLY A 193 18.87 -9.94 7.80
CA GLY A 193 18.83 -11.38 8.08
C GLY A 193 18.07 -12.17 7.03
N TRP A 194 16.91 -11.66 6.63
CA TRP A 194 16.09 -12.25 5.58
C TRP A 194 16.79 -12.25 4.22
N ASP A 195 17.31 -11.11 3.77
CA ASP A 195 17.93 -10.98 2.45
C ASP A 195 19.21 -11.82 2.33
N VAL A 196 20.04 -11.87 3.39
CA VAL A 196 21.23 -12.74 3.40
C VAL A 196 20.83 -14.22 3.31
N SER A 197 19.78 -14.63 4.03
CA SER A 197 19.26 -16.00 3.96
C SER A 197 18.76 -16.33 2.55
N LEU A 198 17.99 -15.43 1.92
CA LEU A 198 17.52 -15.61 0.55
C LEU A 198 18.67 -15.65 -0.46
N ALA A 199 19.68 -14.79 -0.31
CA ALA A 199 20.85 -14.78 -1.18
C ALA A 199 21.64 -16.09 -1.07
N GLN A 200 21.82 -16.62 0.14
CA GLN A 200 22.46 -17.92 0.37
C GLN A 200 21.66 -19.07 -0.25
N ALA A 201 20.34 -19.04 -0.10
CA ALA A 201 19.44 -20.01 -0.71
C ALA A 201 19.55 -19.95 -2.24
N GLN A 202 19.47 -18.76 -2.85
CA GLN A 202 19.64 -18.57 -4.29
C GLN A 202 21.01 -19.08 -4.75
N ALA A 203 22.10 -18.65 -4.10
CA ALA A 203 23.47 -19.02 -4.46
C ALA A 203 23.67 -20.55 -4.44
N SER A 204 23.14 -21.23 -3.42
CA SER A 204 23.13 -22.69 -3.34
C SER A 204 22.34 -23.30 -4.50
N SER A 205 21.19 -22.70 -4.80
CA SER A 205 20.31 -23.14 -5.87
C SER A 205 20.94 -22.98 -7.26
N CYS A 206 21.66 -21.89 -7.50
CA CYS A 206 22.26 -21.56 -8.80
C CYS A 206 23.41 -22.48 -9.19
N GLN A 207 24.03 -23.19 -8.24
CA GLN A 207 25.02 -24.23 -8.52
C GLN A 207 24.47 -25.37 -9.41
N TYR A 208 23.14 -25.53 -9.42
CA TYR A 208 22.43 -26.54 -10.20
C TYR A 208 21.67 -25.97 -11.40
N THR A 209 21.71 -24.65 -11.61
CA THR A 209 21.11 -24.00 -12.77
C THR A 209 22.15 -23.97 -13.89
N PRO A 210 21.87 -24.56 -15.08
CA PRO A 210 22.75 -24.40 -16.24
C PRO A 210 22.97 -22.91 -16.53
N PRO A 211 24.20 -22.48 -16.89
CA PRO A 211 24.44 -21.10 -17.25
C PRO A 211 23.52 -20.73 -18.44
N GLY A 212 22.74 -19.66 -18.27
CA GLY A 212 21.95 -19.11 -19.36
C GLY A 212 22.85 -18.55 -20.46
N GLU A 213 22.38 -18.58 -21.71
CA GLU A 213 22.99 -17.77 -22.77
C GLU A 213 22.68 -16.31 -22.47
N MET A 214 23.68 -15.60 -21.97
CA MET A 214 23.59 -14.16 -21.76
C MET A 214 23.78 -13.47 -23.11
N PRO A 215 22.82 -12.65 -23.57
CA PRO A 215 22.96 -11.97 -24.86
C PRO A 215 24.28 -11.17 -24.89
N GLU A 216 24.93 -11.12 -26.06
CA GLU A 216 26.00 -10.15 -26.29
C GLU A 216 25.52 -8.75 -25.83
N GLY A 217 26.29 -8.11 -24.96
CA GLY A 217 25.89 -6.86 -24.30
C GLY A 217 26.08 -6.84 -22.78
N THR A 218 26.99 -7.64 -22.23
CA THR A 218 27.55 -7.35 -20.89
C THR A 218 28.51 -6.15 -20.89
N ALA A 219 28.69 -5.49 -22.05
CA ALA A 219 29.33 -4.19 -22.19
C ALA A 219 28.49 -3.09 -21.52
N SER A 220 29.14 -1.99 -21.11
CA SER A 220 28.46 -0.79 -20.62
C SER A 220 27.32 -0.39 -21.56
N GLN A 221 26.16 -0.04 -21.01
CA GLN A 221 24.98 0.38 -21.77
C GLN A 221 25.38 1.52 -22.71
N THR A 222 25.39 1.25 -24.02
CA THR A 222 25.60 2.30 -25.01
C THR A 222 24.37 3.20 -24.96
N GLY A 223 24.59 4.50 -24.76
CA GLY A 223 23.48 5.46 -24.72
C GLY A 223 22.67 5.46 -26.01
N SER A 224 21.41 5.89 -25.93
CA SER A 224 20.46 5.93 -27.04
C SER A 224 19.86 7.32 -27.20
N GLN A 225 19.52 7.70 -28.43
CA GLN A 225 18.78 8.93 -28.73
C GLN A 225 17.26 8.72 -28.77
N VAL A 226 16.78 7.49 -28.60
CA VAL A 226 15.34 7.20 -28.49
C VAL A 226 14.78 7.91 -27.25
N PRO A 227 13.60 8.56 -27.34
CA PRO A 227 12.94 9.15 -26.18
C PRO A 227 12.59 8.08 -25.14
N VAL A 228 12.93 8.35 -23.87
CA VAL A 228 12.68 7.43 -22.75
C VAL A 228 11.95 8.16 -21.63
N LEU A 229 10.73 7.75 -21.32
CA LEU A 229 10.00 8.20 -20.14
C LEU A 229 10.21 7.18 -19.02
N VAL A 230 10.64 7.65 -17.86
CA VAL A 230 10.86 6.85 -16.65
C VAL A 230 9.95 7.36 -15.54
N ILE A 231 9.22 6.46 -14.88
CA ILE A 231 8.46 6.76 -13.67
C ILE A 231 8.84 5.75 -12.59
N ASN A 232 9.29 6.22 -11.43
CA ASN A 232 9.53 5.38 -10.25
C ASN A 232 8.79 5.97 -9.05
N SER A 233 8.27 5.12 -8.17
CA SER A 233 7.53 5.59 -6.99
C SER A 233 8.47 5.88 -5.82
N ASP A 234 8.20 6.93 -5.05
CA ASP A 234 9.09 7.35 -3.98
C ASP A 234 9.10 6.43 -2.76
N LEU A 235 8.12 5.54 -2.58
CA LEU A 235 8.09 4.50 -1.53
C LEU A 235 8.37 3.10 -2.08
N ASP A 236 8.80 2.96 -3.34
CA ASP A 236 9.10 1.65 -3.92
C ASP A 236 10.25 0.95 -3.16
N PRO A 237 10.00 -0.20 -2.49
CA PRO A 237 11.03 -0.89 -1.72
C PRO A 237 11.97 -1.75 -2.60
N ILE A 238 11.77 -1.77 -3.92
CA ILE A 238 12.51 -2.60 -4.88
C ILE A 238 13.28 -1.69 -5.85
N ASP A 239 12.57 -0.83 -6.58
CA ASP A 239 13.08 0.01 -7.66
C ASP A 239 12.84 1.51 -7.36
N PRO A 240 13.46 2.07 -6.31
CA PRO A 240 13.28 3.48 -5.98
C PRO A 240 13.92 4.39 -7.05
N PRO A 241 13.54 5.69 -7.12
CA PRO A 241 14.03 6.61 -8.14
C PRO A 241 15.56 6.71 -8.25
N GLU A 242 16.27 6.49 -7.13
CA GLU A 242 17.73 6.51 -7.06
C GLU A 242 18.39 5.40 -7.89
N ASN A 243 17.69 4.29 -8.20
CA ASN A 243 18.18 3.26 -9.11
C ASN A 243 18.18 3.71 -10.58
N MET A 244 17.54 4.84 -10.90
CA MET A 244 17.58 5.47 -12.22
C MET A 244 18.53 6.68 -12.26
N ALA A 245 19.34 6.89 -11.22
CA ALA A 245 20.39 7.90 -11.23
C ALA A 245 21.38 7.62 -12.38
N GLY A 246 21.55 8.60 -13.28
CA GLY A 246 22.38 8.46 -14.49
C GLY A 246 21.59 8.11 -15.76
N ALA A 247 20.27 7.91 -15.69
CA ALA A 247 19.43 7.66 -16.86
C ALA A 247 19.58 8.73 -17.96
N LYS A 248 19.79 9.99 -17.58
CA LYS A 248 19.99 11.11 -18.53
C LYS A 248 21.31 11.02 -19.31
N ASP A 249 22.35 10.44 -18.71
CA ASP A 249 23.65 10.26 -19.37
C ASP A 249 23.57 9.13 -20.41
N LEU A 250 22.76 8.11 -20.14
CA LEU A 250 22.45 7.02 -21.06
C LEU A 250 21.46 7.45 -22.14
N TRP A 251 20.44 8.23 -21.78
CA TRP A 251 19.35 8.63 -22.64
C TRP A 251 19.19 10.15 -22.58
N PRO A 252 19.90 10.92 -23.42
CA PRO A 252 19.81 12.38 -23.40
C PRO A 252 18.40 12.92 -23.65
N ASN A 253 17.55 12.15 -24.35
CA ASN A 253 16.15 12.48 -24.63
C ASN A 253 15.18 11.84 -23.61
N SER A 254 15.62 11.65 -22.38
CA SER A 254 14.79 11.09 -21.30
C SER A 254 14.20 12.12 -20.34
N LEU A 255 13.11 11.71 -19.68
CA LEU A 255 12.49 12.38 -18.55
C LEU A 255 12.22 11.34 -17.45
N SER A 256 12.75 11.60 -16.26
CA SER A 256 12.48 10.79 -15.06
C SER A 256 11.53 11.54 -14.15
N LEU A 257 10.39 10.93 -13.85
CA LEU A 257 9.36 11.44 -12.95
C LEU A 257 9.28 10.56 -11.71
N VAL A 258 8.86 11.17 -10.61
CA VAL A 258 8.64 10.46 -9.34
C VAL A 258 7.15 10.43 -9.05
N LEU A 259 6.62 9.23 -8.80
CA LEU A 259 5.25 9.05 -8.30
C LEU A 259 5.27 9.14 -6.77
N PRO A 260 4.67 10.17 -6.14
CA PRO A 260 4.72 10.34 -4.70
C PRO A 260 3.77 9.38 -3.97
N TYR A 261 4.16 8.96 -2.77
CA TYR A 261 3.40 8.18 -1.79
C TYR A 261 3.07 6.73 -2.16
N HIS A 262 3.64 6.20 -3.25
CA HIS A 262 3.32 4.86 -3.75
C HIS A 262 4.51 3.92 -3.66
N GLY A 263 4.22 2.63 -3.51
CA GLY A 263 5.22 1.56 -3.56
C GLY A 263 5.48 1.07 -4.98
N HIS A 264 5.95 -0.18 -5.08
CA HIS A 264 6.18 -0.85 -6.35
C HIS A 264 4.87 -1.12 -7.11
N ALA A 265 3.86 -1.60 -6.38
CA ALA A 265 2.50 -1.79 -6.88
C ALA A 265 1.71 -0.48 -6.77
N ILE A 266 0.81 -0.27 -7.72
CA ILE A 266 -0.16 0.83 -7.68
C ILE A 266 -1.54 0.22 -7.85
N SER A 267 -2.38 0.39 -6.84
CA SER A 267 -3.81 0.05 -6.93
C SER A 267 -4.72 1.28 -6.78
N ASN A 268 -4.17 2.45 -6.40
CA ASN A 268 -4.93 3.69 -6.24
C ASN A 268 -5.30 4.32 -7.61
N TYR A 269 -6.58 4.65 -7.78
CA TYR A 269 -7.13 5.18 -9.03
C TYR A 269 -6.54 6.52 -9.49
N GLU A 270 -6.25 7.44 -8.56
CA GLU A 270 -5.70 8.77 -8.91
C GLU A 270 -4.33 8.62 -9.57
N ALA A 271 -3.46 7.78 -9.00
CA ALA A 271 -2.13 7.51 -9.53
C ALA A 271 -2.15 6.74 -10.85
N ILE A 272 -2.99 5.70 -10.96
CA ILE A 272 -3.17 4.94 -12.20
C ILE A 272 -3.61 5.88 -13.34
N SER A 273 -4.61 6.73 -13.06
CA SER A 273 -5.14 7.67 -14.05
C SER A 273 -4.09 8.70 -14.48
N CYS A 274 -3.28 9.20 -13.54
CA CYS A 274 -2.20 10.14 -13.83
C CYS A 274 -1.12 9.51 -14.71
N ILE A 275 -0.62 8.31 -14.33
CA ILE A 275 0.41 7.60 -15.10
C ILE A 275 -0.08 7.27 -16.51
N TRP A 276 -1.30 6.75 -16.66
CA TRP A 276 -1.85 6.43 -17.97
C TRP A 276 -2.03 7.67 -18.84
N SER A 277 -2.38 8.82 -18.26
CA SER A 277 -2.46 10.08 -18.99
C SER A 277 -1.10 10.48 -19.55
N ILE A 278 -0.05 10.48 -18.71
CA ILE A 278 1.31 10.83 -19.09
C ILE A 278 1.85 9.83 -20.13
N GLU A 279 1.68 8.53 -19.89
CA GLU A 279 2.09 7.46 -20.82
C GLU A 279 1.41 7.64 -22.18
N ASN A 280 0.09 7.85 -22.21
CA ASN A 280 -0.63 8.03 -23.46
C ASN A 280 -0.12 9.27 -24.22
N GLU A 281 0.09 10.41 -23.56
CA GLU A 281 0.65 11.60 -24.20
C GLU A 281 2.07 11.37 -24.76
N PHE A 282 2.91 10.69 -23.98
CA PHE A 282 4.26 10.29 -24.38
C PHE A 282 4.27 9.36 -25.58
N ILE A 283 3.41 8.34 -25.60
CA ILE A 283 3.29 7.41 -26.71
C ILE A 283 2.75 8.12 -27.97
N GLN A 284 1.79 9.02 -27.85
CA GLN A 284 1.26 9.76 -28.99
C GLN A 284 2.30 10.72 -29.58
N SER A 285 2.95 11.52 -28.74
CA SER A 285 3.96 12.49 -29.18
C SER A 285 5.25 11.82 -29.65
N GLY A 286 5.64 10.70 -29.02
CA GLY A 286 6.96 10.11 -29.19
C GLY A 286 8.08 11.04 -28.72
N SER A 287 7.82 11.91 -27.74
CA SER A 287 8.79 12.84 -27.16
C SER A 287 8.48 13.05 -25.68
N VAL A 288 9.51 13.36 -24.89
CA VAL A 288 9.34 13.79 -23.49
C VAL A 288 9.10 15.30 -23.37
N ASP A 289 9.29 16.05 -24.46
CA ASP A 289 9.13 17.50 -24.45
C ASP A 289 7.65 17.88 -24.42
N GLY A 290 7.28 18.71 -23.44
CA GLY A 290 5.94 19.28 -23.33
C GLY A 290 4.89 18.38 -22.68
N LEU A 291 5.27 17.22 -22.13
CA LEU A 291 4.36 16.32 -21.41
C LEU A 291 3.68 17.04 -20.24
N GLN A 292 2.38 16.83 -20.07
CA GLN A 292 1.63 17.35 -18.94
C GLN A 292 1.75 16.41 -17.74
N THR A 293 2.44 16.88 -16.69
CA THR A 293 2.74 16.07 -15.49
C THR A 293 2.10 16.63 -14.20
N ASP A 294 1.24 17.64 -14.32
CA ASP A 294 0.63 18.35 -13.18
C ASP A 294 -0.32 17.46 -12.36
N CYS A 295 -0.76 16.34 -12.91
CA CYS A 295 -1.52 15.34 -12.16
C CYS A 295 -0.73 14.73 -11.00
N LEU A 296 0.62 14.70 -11.08
CA LEU A 296 1.47 14.19 -10.00
C LEU A 296 1.37 15.05 -8.74
N ASP A 297 1.19 16.37 -8.90
CA ASP A 297 1.05 17.32 -7.79
C ASP A 297 -0.30 17.20 -7.06
N ARG A 298 -1.28 16.53 -7.68
CA ARG A 298 -2.63 16.33 -7.12
C ARG A 298 -2.80 15.00 -6.40
N ILE A 299 -1.78 14.15 -6.44
CA ILE A 299 -1.80 12.87 -5.74
C ILE A 299 -1.80 13.15 -4.24
N ARG A 300 -2.84 12.68 -3.57
CA ARG A 300 -2.98 12.87 -2.12
C ARG A 300 -1.93 12.04 -1.35
N PRO A 301 -1.41 12.58 -0.22
CA PRO A 301 -0.59 11.84 0.73
C PRO A 301 -1.24 10.53 1.21
N VAL A 302 -0.45 9.72 1.92
CA VAL A 302 -0.95 8.50 2.57
C VAL A 302 -1.94 8.86 3.67
N ASP A 303 -3.15 8.31 3.62
CA ASP A 303 -4.17 8.50 4.64
C ASP A 303 -3.95 7.50 5.80
N PHE A 304 -2.99 7.80 6.69
CA PHE A 304 -2.60 6.91 7.78
C PHE A 304 -3.76 6.52 8.71
N VAL A 305 -3.83 5.24 9.07
CA VAL A 305 -4.83 4.75 10.04
C VAL A 305 -4.33 5.01 11.45
N VAL A 306 -5.08 5.79 12.22
CA VAL A 306 -4.81 6.10 13.63
C VAL A 306 -5.87 5.49 14.55
N PRO A 307 -5.55 5.12 15.81
CA PRO A 307 -6.55 4.70 16.78
C PRO A 307 -7.54 5.83 17.09
N VAL A 308 -8.82 5.52 17.27
CA VAL A 308 -9.81 6.50 17.75
C VAL A 308 -9.62 6.74 19.25
N GLY A 309 -9.35 7.99 19.67
CA GLY A 309 -9.27 8.45 21.07
C GLY A 309 -10.48 9.29 21.51
N GLU A 310 -10.66 9.52 22.82
CA GLU A 310 -11.84 10.14 23.46
C GLU A 310 -12.45 11.36 22.74
N ILE A 311 -13.78 11.36 22.57
CA ILE A 311 -14.55 12.47 21.99
C ILE A 311 -15.34 13.17 23.10
N LEU A 312 -14.98 14.39 23.45
CA LEU A 312 -15.85 15.28 24.25
C LEU A 312 -16.93 15.87 23.34
N LEU A 313 -18.16 15.34 23.39
CA LEU A 313 -19.33 15.95 22.77
C LEU A 313 -20.14 16.73 23.82
N THR A 314 -20.52 17.96 23.50
CA THR A 314 -21.57 18.68 24.24
C THR A 314 -22.95 18.26 23.73
N PRO A 315 -23.88 17.79 24.59
CA PRO A 315 -25.13 17.23 24.14
C PRO A 315 -26.11 18.30 23.65
N THR A 316 -26.67 18.09 22.45
CA THR A 316 -27.97 18.63 22.05
C THR A 316 -29.00 17.50 22.09
N ALA A 317 -30.12 17.76 22.75
CA ALA A 317 -31.19 16.79 22.90
C ALA A 317 -31.98 16.63 21.60
N THR A 318 -32.15 15.39 21.13
CA THR A 318 -33.15 15.06 20.10
C THR A 318 -34.29 14.27 20.71
N SER A 319 -35.51 14.80 20.49
CA SER A 319 -36.77 14.10 20.63
C SER A 319 -37.31 13.84 19.22
N GLY A 320 -37.57 12.59 18.84
CA GLY A 320 -38.20 12.27 17.57
C GLY A 320 -38.51 10.78 17.46
N ALA A 321 -39.71 10.43 16.98
CA ALA A 321 -40.23 9.07 16.94
C ALA A 321 -39.43 8.15 15.98
N ALA A 322 -39.18 6.92 16.41
CA ALA A 322 -38.38 5.93 15.67
C ALA A 322 -39.07 5.48 14.37
N ASN A 323 -38.49 5.87 13.23
CA ASN A 323 -38.63 5.11 11.99
C ASN A 323 -38.00 3.71 12.18
N PRO A 324 -38.47 2.68 11.45
CA PRO A 324 -37.80 1.38 11.46
C PRO A 324 -36.34 1.55 11.02
N LYS A 325 -35.41 1.08 11.85
CA LYS A 325 -33.97 1.20 11.62
C LYS A 325 -33.56 0.32 10.43
N PRO A 326 -32.79 0.83 9.46
CA PRO A 326 -32.28 0.02 8.37
C PRO A 326 -31.39 -1.12 8.90
N ILE A 327 -31.61 -2.34 8.41
CA ILE A 327 -30.84 -3.55 8.78
C ILE A 327 -30.12 -4.05 7.53
N PHE A 328 -28.88 -4.50 7.69
CA PHE A 328 -28.06 -5.03 6.61
C PHE A 328 -27.19 -6.21 7.07
N ASN A 329 -26.89 -7.09 6.13
CA ASN A 329 -26.13 -8.32 6.38
C ASN A 329 -24.64 -8.07 6.24
N THR A 330 -23.86 -8.54 7.21
CA THR A 330 -22.40 -8.51 7.17
C THR A 330 -21.80 -9.88 7.48
N SER A 331 -20.50 -10.06 7.26
CA SER A 331 -19.80 -11.29 7.64
C SER A 331 -19.74 -11.54 9.14
N ILE A 332 -20.04 -10.53 9.97
CA ILE A 332 -20.09 -10.62 11.45
C ILE A 332 -21.53 -10.65 12.00
N GLY A 333 -22.52 -10.83 11.13
CA GLY A 333 -23.94 -10.88 11.48
C GLY A 333 -24.76 -9.72 10.91
N GLU A 334 -26.04 -9.67 11.25
CA GLU A 334 -26.91 -8.54 10.91
C GLU A 334 -26.54 -7.32 11.75
N LEU A 335 -26.37 -6.18 11.09
CA LEU A 335 -26.15 -4.89 11.73
C LEU A 335 -27.30 -3.94 11.39
N SER A 336 -27.51 -2.95 12.25
CA SER A 336 -28.50 -1.89 12.05
C SER A 336 -27.85 -0.52 12.05
N ILE A 337 -28.43 0.41 11.29
CA ILE A 337 -28.07 1.82 11.37
C ILE A 337 -28.89 2.43 12.49
N GLU A 338 -28.21 2.78 13.57
CA GLU A 338 -28.84 3.29 14.79
C GLU A 338 -29.11 4.78 14.68
N GLU A 339 -28.15 5.49 14.09
CA GLU A 339 -28.18 6.92 13.97
C GLU A 339 -27.16 7.40 12.93
N VAL A 340 -27.45 8.55 12.32
CA VAL A 340 -26.54 9.24 11.40
C VAL A 340 -26.49 10.70 11.81
N ARG A 341 -25.30 11.26 12.06
CA ARG A 341 -25.14 12.64 12.52
C ARG A 341 -23.99 13.37 11.85
N TRP A 342 -24.20 14.66 11.69
CA TRP A 342 -23.10 15.57 11.41
C TRP A 342 -22.27 15.81 12.65
N VAL A 343 -20.96 15.78 12.49
CA VAL A 343 -20.03 16.25 13.50
C VAL A 343 -19.07 17.25 12.89
N GLU A 344 -18.83 18.34 13.61
CA GLU A 344 -17.86 19.36 13.19
C GLU A 344 -16.42 18.90 13.43
N ARG A 345 -16.25 17.92 14.32
CA ARG A 345 -14.96 17.46 14.82
C ARG A 345 -14.98 16.00 15.25
N VAL A 346 -13.94 15.26 14.89
CA VAL A 346 -13.64 13.92 15.41
C VAL A 346 -12.20 13.96 15.92
N ASN A 347 -11.94 13.53 17.15
CA ASN A 347 -10.59 13.48 17.77
C ASN A 347 -9.81 14.82 17.74
N GLY A 348 -10.48 15.96 17.90
CA GLY A 348 -9.79 17.26 17.84
C GLY A 348 -9.65 17.86 16.43
N ILE A 349 -9.91 17.07 15.40
CA ILE A 349 -9.71 17.41 13.98
C ILE A 349 -10.99 17.98 13.39
N MET A 350 -10.90 19.16 12.79
CA MET A 350 -12.03 19.81 12.09
C MET A 350 -12.12 19.30 10.65
N ALA A 351 -13.33 19.22 10.10
CA ALA A 351 -13.50 19.00 8.66
C ALA A 351 -12.77 20.10 7.85
N GLY A 352 -12.20 19.75 6.70
CA GLY A 352 -11.52 20.70 5.83
C GLY A 352 -12.46 21.81 5.31
N PRO A 353 -11.93 22.92 4.76
CA PRO A 353 -12.77 23.98 4.21
C PRO A 353 -13.72 23.44 3.11
N GLY A 354 -15.03 23.49 3.38
CA GLY A 354 -16.07 23.00 2.45
C GLY A 354 -16.48 21.55 2.68
N GLU A 355 -15.94 20.87 3.69
CA GLU A 355 -16.30 19.50 4.07
C GLU A 355 -17.04 19.46 5.41
N LYS A 356 -17.70 18.33 5.66
CA LYS A 356 -18.27 17.93 6.95
C LYS A 356 -17.90 16.48 7.23
N VAL A 357 -17.90 16.09 8.51
CA VAL A 357 -17.77 14.68 8.89
C VAL A 357 -19.15 14.13 9.19
N LEU A 358 -19.50 13.05 8.51
CA LEU A 358 -20.72 12.29 8.74
C LEU A 358 -20.37 11.04 9.54
N LEU A 359 -20.94 10.88 10.73
CA LEU A 359 -20.85 9.65 11.51
C LEU A 359 -22.12 8.82 11.33
N VAL A 360 -21.93 7.54 10.98
CA VAL A 360 -22.97 6.52 10.89
C VAL A 360 -22.77 5.54 12.05
N PHE A 361 -23.64 5.63 13.06
CA PHE A 361 -23.61 4.74 14.21
C PHE A 361 -24.29 3.41 13.88
N ILE A 362 -23.61 2.33 14.25
CA ILE A 362 -24.06 0.97 13.97
C ILE A 362 -24.42 0.22 15.24
N GLY A 363 -25.39 -0.67 15.09
CA GLY A 363 -26.02 -1.46 16.14
C GLY A 363 -26.17 -2.92 15.71
N LYS A 364 -26.82 -3.70 16.57
CA LYS A 364 -27.40 -5.00 16.20
C LYS A 364 -28.92 -4.91 16.31
N PRO A 365 -29.70 -5.53 15.41
CA PRO A 365 -31.16 -5.48 15.45
C PRO A 365 -31.76 -5.86 16.81
N GLU A 366 -31.13 -6.81 17.51
CA GLU A 366 -31.55 -7.33 18.81
C GLU A 366 -30.97 -6.60 20.03
N LEU A 367 -30.06 -5.63 19.83
CA LEU A 367 -29.43 -4.85 20.91
C LEU A 367 -29.63 -3.35 20.66
N ALA A 368 -30.03 -2.61 21.69
CA ALA A 368 -30.22 -1.17 21.55
C ALA A 368 -28.91 -0.40 21.22
N LYS A 369 -27.74 -0.96 21.60
CA LYS A 369 -26.39 -0.44 21.32
C LYS A 369 -25.37 -1.58 21.31
N LEU A 370 -24.29 -1.41 20.55
CA LEU A 370 -23.10 -2.27 20.63
C LEU A 370 -22.25 -1.84 21.83
N ASP A 371 -21.72 -2.78 22.61
CA ASP A 371 -20.76 -2.49 23.68
C ASP A 371 -19.38 -3.08 23.36
N ARG A 372 -18.32 -2.53 23.98
CA ARG A 372 -16.93 -2.92 23.71
C ARG A 372 -16.60 -4.39 23.97
N SER A 373 -17.40 -5.08 24.77
CA SER A 373 -17.22 -6.50 25.08
C SER A 373 -17.97 -7.43 24.13
N SER A 374 -19.01 -6.93 23.46
CA SER A 374 -19.86 -7.69 22.54
C SER A 374 -19.57 -7.45 21.06
N PHE A 375 -18.74 -6.45 20.73
CA PHE A 375 -18.37 -6.11 19.36
C PHE A 375 -16.86 -5.82 19.21
N SER A 376 -16.20 -6.54 18.30
CA SER A 376 -14.75 -6.42 18.08
C SER A 376 -14.45 -5.46 16.93
N LEU A 377 -13.67 -4.41 17.20
CA LEU A 377 -13.17 -3.49 16.17
C LEU A 377 -12.38 -4.24 15.09
N GLN A 378 -11.61 -5.24 15.51
CA GLN A 378 -10.85 -6.10 14.60
C GLN A 378 -11.78 -6.90 13.68
N ALA A 379 -12.84 -7.50 14.23
CA ALA A 379 -13.81 -8.26 13.43
C ALA A 379 -14.59 -7.35 12.45
N PHE A 380 -14.86 -6.11 12.85
CA PHE A 380 -15.48 -5.12 11.97
C PHE A 380 -14.56 -4.66 10.84
N ASP A 381 -13.30 -4.36 11.15
CA ASP A 381 -12.27 -4.02 10.15
C ASP A 381 -12.07 -5.17 9.15
N THR A 382 -12.00 -6.41 9.64
CA THR A 382 -12.05 -7.63 8.83
C THR A 382 -13.30 -7.67 7.93
N ALA A 383 -14.50 -7.39 8.46
CA ALA A 383 -15.74 -7.42 7.70
C ALA A 383 -15.77 -6.41 6.56
N MET A 384 -15.08 -5.26 6.73
CA MET A 384 -14.90 -4.27 5.67
C MET A 384 -13.88 -4.71 4.60
N ARG A 385 -12.95 -5.62 4.93
CA ARG A 385 -11.83 -6.05 4.05
C ARG A 385 -12.12 -7.27 3.18
N VAL A 386 -12.89 -8.24 3.68
CA VAL A 386 -13.04 -9.58 3.05
C VAL A 386 -13.94 -9.57 1.81
N GLN A 387 -14.57 -8.44 1.47
CA GLN A 387 -15.59 -8.41 0.43
C GLN A 387 -14.97 -8.15 -0.94
N SER A 388 -14.85 -9.23 -1.72
CA SER A 388 -14.19 -9.33 -3.03
C SER A 388 -14.76 -8.45 -4.16
N ASN A 389 -15.67 -7.49 -3.88
CA ASN A 389 -16.36 -6.68 -4.90
C ASN A 389 -16.77 -5.25 -4.45
N GLY A 390 -16.20 -4.67 -3.39
CA GLY A 390 -16.43 -3.25 -3.13
C GLY A 390 -15.99 -2.76 -1.76
N GLU A 391 -15.49 -1.53 -1.72
CA GLU A 391 -15.22 -0.79 -0.47
C GLU A 391 -16.54 -0.29 0.13
N VAL A 392 -16.64 -0.23 1.47
CA VAL A 392 -17.78 0.41 2.14
C VAL A 392 -17.70 1.91 1.91
N HIS A 393 -18.70 2.45 1.21
CA HIS A 393 -18.72 3.85 0.80
C HIS A 393 -20.12 4.44 0.89
N ILE A 394 -20.18 5.76 0.84
CA ILE A 394 -21.43 6.51 0.71
C ILE A 394 -21.44 7.33 -0.58
N ALA A 395 -22.62 7.48 -1.16
CA ALA A 395 -22.86 8.41 -2.26
C ALA A 395 -23.91 9.46 -1.85
N GLY A 396 -23.58 10.74 -2.03
CA GLY A 396 -24.49 11.85 -1.77
C GLY A 396 -25.41 12.14 -2.95
N ASN A 397 -26.55 12.77 -2.67
CA ASN A 397 -27.50 13.23 -3.70
C ASN A 397 -26.95 14.29 -4.66
N ASP A 398 -25.84 14.93 -4.31
CA ASP A 398 -25.10 15.88 -5.14
C ASP A 398 -24.02 15.21 -6.02
N GLY A 399 -23.93 13.88 -5.99
CA GLY A 399 -22.91 13.10 -6.71
C GLY A 399 -21.59 12.96 -5.96
N SER A 400 -21.51 13.40 -4.71
CA SER A 400 -20.35 13.15 -3.85
C SER A 400 -20.17 11.66 -3.54
N TYR A 401 -18.91 11.25 -3.35
CA TYR A 401 -18.51 9.88 -3.06
C TYR A 401 -17.47 9.90 -1.94
N ALA A 402 -17.64 9.07 -0.91
CA ALA A 402 -16.69 8.96 0.18
C ALA A 402 -16.58 7.52 0.68
N VAL A 403 -15.34 7.04 0.79
CA VAL A 403 -15.02 5.75 1.39
C VAL A 403 -14.93 5.90 2.91
N CYS A 404 -15.29 4.85 3.64
CA CYS A 404 -15.13 4.81 5.09
C CYS A 404 -13.63 4.93 5.44
N ALA A 405 -13.21 6.08 5.98
CA ALA A 405 -11.82 6.35 6.34
C ALA A 405 -11.55 6.21 7.84
N MET A 406 -12.61 6.07 8.64
CA MET A 406 -12.53 5.96 10.10
C MET A 406 -13.64 5.04 10.62
N ALA A 407 -13.30 4.14 11.53
CA ALA A 407 -14.26 3.30 12.23
C ALA A 407 -13.79 3.06 13.67
N GLY A 408 -14.70 3.17 14.64
CA GLY A 408 -14.32 2.99 16.04
C GLY A 408 -15.41 3.31 17.06
N TRP A 409 -15.02 3.21 18.32
CA TRP A 409 -15.89 3.48 19.47
C TRP A 409 -16.01 4.98 19.78
N VAL A 410 -17.23 5.43 20.10
CA VAL A 410 -17.56 6.80 20.50
C VAL A 410 -18.08 6.79 21.96
N ASP A 411 -17.41 7.56 22.83
CA ASP A 411 -17.55 7.60 24.32
C ASP A 411 -17.47 9.07 24.77
N PRO A 412 -18.17 9.60 25.82
CA PRO A 412 -18.87 8.88 26.90
C PRO A 412 -20.39 9.00 27.00
N ASP A 413 -21.05 9.90 26.27
CA ASP A 413 -22.50 10.08 26.42
C ASP A 413 -23.33 9.22 25.45
N TYR A 414 -22.69 8.46 24.55
CA TYR A 414 -23.38 7.72 23.49
C TYR A 414 -23.11 6.22 23.41
N GLU A 415 -22.06 5.68 24.04
CA GLU A 415 -21.72 4.24 24.07
C GLU A 415 -22.04 3.51 22.75
N GLY A 416 -21.37 3.88 21.65
CA GLY A 416 -21.71 3.32 20.33
C GLY A 416 -20.52 3.19 19.39
N PHE A 417 -20.61 2.26 18.45
CA PHE A 417 -19.65 2.10 17.37
C PHE A 417 -20.09 2.95 16.17
N ALA A 418 -19.18 3.66 15.52
CA ALA A 418 -19.48 4.48 14.35
C ALA A 418 -18.48 4.28 13.21
N MET A 419 -18.99 4.41 11.99
CA MET A 419 -18.21 4.65 10.77
C MET A 419 -18.22 6.14 10.47
N GLY A 420 -17.11 6.69 10.00
CA GLY A 420 -17.03 8.10 9.63
C GLY A 420 -16.61 8.31 8.18
N PHE A 421 -17.25 9.30 7.58
CA PHE A 421 -17.06 9.69 6.19
C PHE A 421 -16.80 11.19 6.10
N ARG A 422 -15.78 11.59 5.37
CA ARG A 422 -15.55 13.00 5.02
C ARG A 422 -16.28 13.28 3.72
N VAL A 423 -17.22 14.24 3.75
CA VAL A 423 -18.07 14.56 2.60
C VAL A 423 -18.14 16.05 2.34
N PRO A 424 -18.38 16.50 1.10
CA PRO A 424 -18.68 17.89 0.81
C PRO A 424 -19.88 18.39 1.61
N ALA A 425 -19.84 19.64 2.08
CA ALA A 425 -20.88 20.25 2.91
C ALA A 425 -22.24 20.45 2.18
N THR A 426 -22.28 20.22 0.86
CA THR A 426 -23.41 20.42 -0.05
C THR A 426 -24.39 19.26 -0.12
N ALA A 427 -23.97 18.07 0.30
CA ALA A 427 -24.82 16.88 0.29
C ALA A 427 -25.76 16.85 1.51
N GLU A 428 -27.04 16.58 1.28
CA GLU A 428 -28.07 16.56 2.34
C GLU A 428 -28.56 15.15 2.68
N THR A 429 -28.46 14.21 1.75
CA THR A 429 -28.87 12.81 1.92
C THR A 429 -27.86 11.89 1.27
N PHE A 430 -27.63 10.72 1.87
CA PHE A 430 -26.65 9.77 1.38
C PHE A 430 -27.25 8.37 1.24
N GLN A 431 -26.64 7.56 0.39
CA GLN A 431 -26.86 6.11 0.35
C GLN A 431 -25.58 5.42 0.81
N LEU A 432 -25.70 4.54 1.79
CA LEU A 432 -24.63 3.65 2.24
C LEU A 432 -24.63 2.40 1.36
N PHE A 433 -23.47 2.10 0.80
CA PHE A 433 -23.23 0.90 0.02
C PHE A 433 -22.39 -0.06 0.86
N TRP A 434 -23.04 -1.14 1.29
CA TRP A 434 -22.38 -2.27 1.93
C TRP A 434 -22.43 -3.45 0.95
N PRO A 435 -21.30 -4.11 0.61
CA PRO A 435 -21.36 -5.12 -0.42
C PRO A 435 -22.24 -6.32 -0.02
N GLY A 436 -22.97 -6.86 -1.00
CA GLY A 436 -23.99 -7.88 -0.76
C GLY A 436 -25.33 -7.36 -0.21
N ASN A 437 -25.50 -6.04 -0.06
CA ASN A 437 -26.75 -5.41 0.31
C ASN A 437 -27.21 -4.43 -0.78
N ASP A 438 -28.52 -4.19 -0.86
CA ASP A 438 -29.05 -3.06 -1.62
C ASP A 438 -28.61 -1.74 -0.96
N PRO A 439 -28.48 -0.63 -1.73
CA PRO A 439 -28.10 0.66 -1.18
C PRO A 439 -29.07 1.10 -0.07
N ILE A 440 -28.50 1.55 1.05
CA ILE A 440 -29.25 1.88 2.26
C ILE A 440 -29.34 3.39 2.38
N ASP A 441 -30.55 3.94 2.30
CA ASP A 441 -30.76 5.38 2.50
C ASP A 441 -30.40 5.75 3.95
N ILE A 442 -29.48 6.71 4.08
CA ILE A 442 -29.06 7.28 5.35
C ILE A 442 -29.31 8.79 5.35
N HIS A 443 -30.02 9.24 6.38
CA HIS A 443 -30.41 10.62 6.55
C HIS A 443 -29.72 11.17 7.80
N PRO A 444 -28.76 12.10 7.66
CA PRO A 444 -28.18 12.76 8.81
C PRO A 444 -29.27 13.51 9.56
N GLU A 445 -29.40 13.25 10.86
CA GLU A 445 -30.17 14.11 11.74
C GLU A 445 -29.45 15.47 11.86
N GLN A 446 -30.24 16.56 11.89
CA GLN A 446 -29.73 17.94 11.95
C GLN A 446 -29.14 18.28 13.32
#